data_AF-A0A1Q9N2Y2-F1
#
_entry.id   AF-A0A1Q9N2Y2-F1
#
_cell.length_a   1.000
_cell.length_b   1.000
_cell.length_c   1.000
_cell.angle_alpha   90.00
_cell.angle_beta   90.00
_cell.angle_gamma   90.00
#
_symmetry.space_group_name_H-M   'P 1'
#
loop_
_entity.id
_entity.type
_entity.pdbx_description
1 polymer ?
#
loop_
_entity_poly.entity_id
_entity_poly.type
_entity_poly.pdbx_seq_one_letter_code
_entity_poly.pdbx_strand_id
1 'polypeptide(L)' 'MNITFHPQAVVELNESIDYYENQSIGLGLEFAEEVYSTIQRIIQFPNAWMKFSKNCRRCITHRFPFGIVY' A
#
# COMPACT_ATOMS: atom_id res chain seq x y z
N MET A 1 -11.14 10.17 8.92
CA MET A 1 -10.57 8.86 9.30
C MET A 1 -9.07 9.04 9.41
N ASN A 2 -8.46 8.64 10.52
CA ASN A 2 -7.02 8.81 10.72
C ASN A 2 -6.30 7.55 10.25
N ILE A 3 -5.25 7.72 9.46
CA ILE A 3 -4.38 6.64 9.01
C ILE A 3 -3.08 6.76 9.78
N THR A 4 -2.66 5.65 10.37
CA THR A 4 -1.36 5.53 11.02
C THR A 4 -0.66 4.31 10.46
N PHE A 5 0.56 4.49 9.98
CA PHE A 5 1.37 3.39 9.48
C PHE A 5 2.08 2.71 10.66
N HIS A 6 2.12 1.38 10.63
CA HIS A 6 3.05 0.64 11.48
C HIS A 6 4.50 1.04 11.11
N PRO A 7 5.43 1.19 12.07
CA PRO A 7 6.80 1.61 11.76
C PRO A 7 7.48 0.73 10.69
N GLN A 8 7.24 -0.59 10.72
CA GLN A 8 7.77 -1.49 9.70
C GLN A 8 7.15 -1.26 8.31
N ALA A 9 5.88 -0.86 8.24
CA ALA A 9 5.24 -0.52 6.96
C ALA A 9 5.79 0.77 6.37
N VAL A 10 6.24 1.73 7.20
CA VAL A 10 6.94 2.94 6.73
C VAL A 10 8.29 2.56 6.12
N VAL A 11 9.05 1.68 6.78
CA VAL A 11 10.34 1.19 6.27
C VAL A 11 10.14 0.46 4.94
N GLU A 12 9.21 -0.51 4.89
CA GLU A 12 8.91 -1.27 3.67
C GLU A 12 8.45 -0.38 2.51
N LEU A 13 7.61 0.63 2.78
CA LEU A 13 7.15 1.58 1.79
C LEU A 13 8.33 2.38 1.19
N ASN A 14 9.19 2.94 2.04
CA ASN A 14 10.33 3.73 1.58
C ASN A 14 11.35 2.88 0.82
N GLU A 15 11.69 1.69 1.32
CA GLU A 15 12.59 0.76 0.63
C GLU A 15 12.05 0.35 -0.75
N SER A 16 10.73 0.17 -0.87
CA SER A 16 10.09 -0.17 -2.14
C SER A 16 10.06 1.01 -3.11
N ILE A 17 9.83 2.24 -2.63
CA ILE A 17 9.94 3.47 -3.43
C ILE A 17 11.36 3.59 -3.99
N ASP A 18 12.37 3.48 -3.13
CA ASP A 18 13.78 3.57 -3.53
C ASP A 18 14.15 2.45 -4.52
N TYR A 19 13.68 1.23 -4.29
CA TYR A 19 13.89 0.12 -5.21
C TYR A 19 13.36 0.43 -6.60
N TYR A 20 12.10 0.88 -6.71
CA TYR A 20 11.48 1.15 -7.99
C TYR A 20 12.07 2.37 -8.71
N GLU A 21 12.41 3.44 -7.99
CA GLU A 21 13.07 4.61 -8.57
C GLU A 21 14.44 4.25 -9.18
N ASN A 22 15.17 3.33 -8.54
CA ASN A 22 16.43 2.82 -9.08
C ASN A 22 16.26 1.94 -10.32
N GLN A 23 15.08 1.34 -10.56
CA GLN A 23 14.82 0.58 -11.80
C GLN A 23 14.51 1.49 -12.98
N SER A 24 13.75 2.56 -12.75
CA SER A 24 13.43 3.57 -13.75
C SER A 24 13.05 4.87 -13.07
N ILE A 25 13.56 5.97 -13.61
CA ILE A 25 13.22 7.32 -13.15
C ILE A 25 11.70 7.49 -13.15
N GLY A 26 11.15 7.93 -12.02
CA GLY A 26 9.73 8.17 -11.79
C GLY A 26 8.92 6.95 -11.36
N LEU A 27 9.46 5.73 -11.44
CA LEU A 27 8.70 4.52 -11.08
C LEU A 27 8.48 4.41 -9.57
N GLY A 28 9.37 4.98 -8.74
CA GLY A 28 9.18 5.06 -7.29
C GLY A 28 8.01 5.98 -6.90
N LEU A 29 7.85 7.10 -7.63
CA LEU A 29 6.70 7.98 -7.47
C LEU A 29 5.40 7.28 -7.87
N GLU A 30 5.38 6.60 -9.01
CA GLU A 30 4.21 5.83 -9.46
C GLU A 30 3.82 4.74 -8.46
N PHE A 31 4.81 4.10 -7.82
CA PHE A 31 4.56 3.13 -6.75
C PHE A 31 3.91 3.80 -5.52
N ALA A 32 4.43 4.94 -5.06
CA ALA A 32 3.87 5.67 -3.94
C ALA A 32 2.41 6.11 -4.21
N GLU A 33 2.13 6.59 -5.43
CA GLU A 33 0.79 6.99 -5.86
C GLU A 33 -0.19 5.81 -5.90
N GLU A 34 0.24 4.64 -6.37
CA GLU A 34 -0.58 3.43 -6.38
C GLU A 34 -0.91 2.95 -4.95
N VAL A 35 0.07 2.99 -4.04
CA VAL A 35 -0.14 2.67 -2.62
C VAL A 35 -1.15 3.65 -2.01
N TYR A 36 -0.97 4.95 -2.20
CA TYR A 36 -1.88 5.96 -1.69
C TYR A 36 -3.30 5.80 -2.24
N SER A 37 -3.43 5.57 -3.54
CA SER A 37 -4.71 5.31 -4.21
C SER A 37 -5.41 4.06 -3.66
N THR A 38 -4.63 3.03 -3.31
CA THR A 38 -5.13 1.82 -2.67
C THR A 38 -5.63 2.10 -1.25
N ILE A 39 -4.92 2.93 -0.48
CA ILE A 39 -5.38 3.39 0.84
C ILE A 39 -6.69 4.18 0.74
N GLN A 40 -6.82 5.09 -0.23
CA GLN A 40 -8.07 5.85 -0.41
C GLN A 40 -9.26 4.94 -0.68
N ARG A 41 -9.08 3.89 -1.49
CA ARG A 41 -10.11 2.86 -1.71
C ARG A 41 -10.46 2.13 -0.42
N ILE A 42 -9.46 1.80 0.41
CA ILE A 42 -9.67 1.18 1.72
C ILE A 42 -10.51 2.09 2.63
N ILE A 43 -10.20 3.38 2.70
CA ILE A 43 -10.98 4.34 3.49
C ILE A 43 -12.43 4.41 3.01
N GLN A 44 -12.63 4.43 1.69
CA GLN A 44 -13.96 4.51 1.10
C GLN A 44 -14.79 3.25 1.36
N PHE A 45 -14.15 2.07 1.36
CA PHE A 45 -14.83 0.79 1.48
C PHE A 45 -14.14 -0.18 2.46
N PRO A 46 -14.02 0.15 3.76
CA PRO A 46 -13.15 -0.55 4.71
C PRO A 46 -13.52 -2.03 4.95
N ASN A 47 -14.70 -2.46 4.51
CA ASN A 47 -15.18 -3.83 4.64
C ASN A 47 -15.28 -4.59 3.31
N ALA A 48 -14.90 -3.99 2.18
CA ALA A 48 -15.06 -4.61 0.85
C ALA A 48 -14.13 -5.80 0.61
N TRP A 49 -12.97 -5.86 1.26
CA TRP A 49 -12.00 -6.93 1.08
C TRP A 49 -12.20 -8.06 2.07
N MET A 50 -12.01 -9.30 1.63
CA MET A 50 -12.09 -10.47 2.51
C MET A 50 -11.13 -10.36 3.69
N LYS A 51 -11.54 -10.93 4.82
CA LYS A 51 -10.66 -11.10 5.98
C LYS A 51 -9.47 -11.97 5.57
N PHE A 52 -8.28 -11.42 5.73
CA PHE A 52 -7.02 -12.10 5.51
C PHE A 52 -6.59 -12.87 6.76
N SER A 53 -6.91 -12.33 7.94
CA SER A 53 -6.72 -12.97 9.24
C SER A 53 -7.93 -12.73 10.15
N LYS A 54 -7.85 -13.14 11.43
CA LYS A 54 -8.92 -12.90 12.40
C LYS A 54 -9.30 -11.41 12.50
N ASN A 55 -8.31 -10.53 12.40
CA ASN A 55 -8.45 -9.09 12.68
C ASN A 55 -8.01 -8.18 11.51
N CYS A 56 -7.49 -8.75 10.41
CA CYS A 56 -6.96 -7.95 9.31
C CYS A 56 -7.61 -8.32 7.97
N ARG A 57 -7.64 -7.35 7.08
CA ARG A 57 -8.01 -7.47 5.67
C ARG A 57 -6.79 -7.17 4.81
N ARG A 58 -6.81 -7.62 3.56
CA ARG A 58 -5.75 -7.34 2.59
C ARG A 58 -6.33 -6.79 1.30
N CYS A 59 -5.86 -5.63 0.89
CA CYS A 59 -6.18 -5.03 -0.40
C CYS A 59 -4.94 -5.06 -1.29
N ILE A 60 -5.06 -5.64 -2.48
CA ILE A 60 -3.99 -5.67 -3.46
C ILE A 60 -3.94 -4.35 -4.25
N THR A 61 -2.73 -3.89 -4.55
CA THR A 61 -2.52 -2.82 -5.53
C THR A 61 -2.85 -3.33 -6.93
N HIS A 62 -3.20 -2.43 -7.86
CA HIS A 62 -3.52 -2.79 -9.23
C HIS A 62 -2.28 -2.95 -10.10
N ARG A 63 -1.31 -2.05 -9.96
CA ARG A 63 -0.16 -1.95 -10.86
C ARG A 63 1.08 -2.72 -10.37
N PHE A 64 1.28 -2.74 -9.06
CA PHE A 64 2.46 -3.34 -8.44
C PHE A 64 2.10 -4.64 -7.71
N PRO A 65 3.04 -5.57 -7.51
CA PRO A 65 2.80 -6.84 -6.84
C PRO A 65 2.77 -6.70 -5.30
N PHE A 66 2.01 -5.73 -4.78
CA PHE A 66 1.95 -5.40 -3.35
C PHE A 66 0.53 -5.55 -2.78
N GLY A 67 0.46 -5.73 -1.46
CA GLY A 67 -0.79 -5.82 -0.73
C GLY A 67 -0.73 -5.05 0.57
N ILE A 68 -1.70 -4.16 0.79
CA ILE A 68 -1.86 -3.40 2.04
C ILE A 68 -2.68 -4.24 3.01
N VAL A 69 -2.09 -4.55 4.16
CA VAL A 69 -2.75 -5.23 5.28
C VAL A 69 -3.20 -4.19 6.31
N TYR A 70 -4.48 -4.22 6.67
CA TYR A 70 -5.11 -3.26 7.58
C TYR A 70 -6.21 -3.90 8.44
#